data_AF-A0A519SSL0-F1
#
_entry.id   AF-A0A519SSL0-F1
#
_cell.length_a   1.000
_cell.length_b   1.000
_cell.length_c   1.000
_cell.angle_alpha   90.00
_cell.angle_beta   90.00
_cell.angle_gamma   90.00
#
_symmetry.space_group_name_H-M   'P 1'
#
loop_
_entity.id
_entity.type
_entity.pdbx_description
1 polymer ?
#
loop_
_entity_poly.entity_id
_entity_poly.type
_entity_poly.pdbx_seq_one_letter_code
_entity_poly.pdbx_strand_id
1 'polypeptide(L)' 'MAVYPEYMVAPIRQDLVEAGFEQLMSPQEVDAALAATEGTVLVAVNSVCGCAAGKARPALKLALASA' A
#
# COMPACT_ATOMS: atom_id res chain seq x y z
N MET A 1 1.17 -15.32 13.34
CA MET A 1 2.62 -15.49 13.06
C MET A 1 2.93 -14.66 11.81
N ALA A 2 3.63 -13.54 11.95
CA ALA A 2 4.13 -12.85 10.75
C ALA A 2 5.21 -13.75 10.11
N VAL A 3 4.99 -14.16 8.86
CA VAL A 3 5.88 -15.09 8.14
C VAL A 3 7.24 -14.43 7.83
N TYR A 4 7.29 -13.09 7.86
CA TYR A 4 8.49 -12.30 7.63
C TYR A 4 8.78 -11.37 8.83
N PRO A 5 10.06 -11.17 9.19
CA PRO A 5 10.45 -10.22 10.23
C PRO A 5 10.05 -8.78 9.88
N GLU A 6 9.72 -7.99 10.89
CA GLU A 6 9.22 -6.63 10.70
C GLU A 6 10.21 -5.71 9.97
N TYR A 7 11.51 -5.81 10.27
CA TYR A 7 12.55 -5.03 9.60
C TYR A 7 12.64 -5.33 8.09
N MET A 8 12.14 -6.48 7.62
CA MET A 8 12.14 -6.86 6.20
C MET A 8 10.92 -6.29 5.47
N VAL A 9 9.76 -6.23 6.15
CA VAL A 9 8.50 -5.75 5.55
C VAL A 9 8.28 -4.25 5.73
N ALA A 10 8.88 -3.62 6.73
CA ALA A 10 8.85 -2.18 6.94
C ALA A 10 9.28 -1.37 5.70
N PRO A 11 10.46 -1.62 5.08
CA PRO A 11 10.84 -0.89 3.87
C PRO A 11 9.89 -1.13 2.68
N ILE A 12 9.26 -2.31 2.62
CA ILE A 12 8.31 -2.66 1.54
C ILE A 12 7.01 -1.86 1.66
N ARG A 13 6.56 -1.57 2.89
CA ARG A 13 5.41 -0.69 3.14
C ARG A 13 5.80 0.77 2.92
N GLN A 14 6.96 1.16 3.43
CA GLN A 14 7.49 2.52 3.29
C GLN A 14 7.61 2.95 1.83
N ASP A 15 7.99 2.03 0.93
CA ASP A 15 8.06 2.27 -0.52
C ASP A 15 6.76 2.87 -1.12
N LEU A 16 5.59 2.46 -0.63
CA LEU A 16 4.29 3.02 -1.06
C LEU A 16 3.87 4.24 -0.24
N VAL A 17 4.20 4.28 1.06
CA VAL A 17 3.92 5.45 1.91
C VAL A 17 4.63 6.69 1.39
N GLU A 18 5.89 6.56 0.99
CA GLU A 18 6.68 7.63 0.37
C GLU A 18 6.11 8.08 -0.99
N ALA A 19 5.33 7.23 -1.65
CA ALA A 19 4.63 7.57 -2.89
C ALA A 19 3.27 8.23 -2.67
N GLY A 20 2.82 8.38 -1.41
CA GLY A 20 1.55 9.02 -1.07
C GLY A 20 0.41 8.06 -0.69
N PHE A 21 0.67 6.76 -0.54
CA PHE A 21 -0.33 5.84 0.02
C PHE A 21 -0.44 5.98 1.54
N GLU A 22 -1.67 5.90 2.05
CA GLU A 22 -1.91 5.74 3.48
C GLU A 22 -1.77 4.25 3.87
N GLN A 23 -1.07 3.99 4.98
CA GLN A 23 -0.89 2.63 5.51
C GLN A 23 -2.02 2.28 6.46
N LEU A 24 -2.73 1.18 6.17
CA LEU A 24 -3.83 0.66 6.99
C LEU A 24 -3.44 -0.73 7.53
N MET A 25 -3.37 -0.87 8.84
CA MET A 25 -2.85 -2.05 9.57
C MET A 25 -3.93 -2.75 10.40
N SER A 26 -5.11 -2.16 10.54
CA SER A 26 -6.25 -2.75 11.24
C SER A 26 -7.52 -2.74 10.39
N PRO A 27 -8.47 -3.65 10.63
CA PRO A 27 -9.77 -3.62 9.96
C PRO A 27 -10.50 -2.29 10.17
N GLN A 28 -10.40 -1.69 11.36
CA GLN A 28 -11.04 -0.42 11.69
C GLN A 28 -10.49 0.74 10.87
N GLU A 29 -9.18 0.77 10.63
CA GLU A 29 -8.56 1.76 9.74
C GLU A 29 -9.04 1.61 8.30
N VAL A 30 -9.21 0.36 7.83
CA VAL A 30 -9.77 0.08 6.50
C VAL A 30 -11.21 0.57 6.38
N ASP A 31 -12.06 0.23 7.36
CA ASP A 31 -13.46 0.65 7.38
C ASP A 31 -13.58 2.18 7.41
N ALA A 32 -12.76 2.85 8.22
CA ALA A 32 -12.74 4.30 8.31
C ALA A 32 -12.31 4.95 6.98
N ALA A 33 -11.22 4.48 6.36
CA ALA A 33 -10.72 5.04 5.11
C ALA A 33 -11.73 4.89 3.95
N LEU A 34 -12.39 3.72 3.86
CA LEU A 34 -13.34 3.46 2.79
C LEU A 34 -14.71 4.12 3.01
N ALA A 35 -15.16 4.24 4.26
CA ALA A 35 -16.45 4.87 4.59
C ALA A 35 -16.39 6.40 4.57
N ALA A 36 -15.26 7.00 4.93
CA ALA A 36 -15.11 8.45 5.03
C ALA A 36 -14.77 9.13 3.69
N THR A 37 -14.39 8.36 2.66
CA THR A 37 -13.99 8.94 1.38
C THR A 37 -15.19 9.18 0.46
N GLU A 38 -15.42 10.44 0.10
CA GLU A 38 -16.30 10.81 -1.02
C GLU A 38 -15.52 10.74 -2.34
N GLY A 39 -15.98 9.93 -3.30
CA GLY A 39 -15.34 9.77 -4.61
C GLY A 39 -14.67 8.40 -4.78
N THR A 40 -13.52 8.37 -5.46
CA THR A 40 -12.82 7.13 -5.84
C THR A 40 -11.60 6.90 -4.95
N VAL A 41 -11.46 5.68 -4.41
CA VAL A 41 -10.28 5.26 -3.63
C VAL A 41 -9.44 4.28 -4.44
N LEU A 42 -8.15 4.57 -4.61
CA LEU A 42 -7.18 3.60 -5.14
C LEU A 42 -6.59 2.78 -3.98
N VAL A 43 -6.97 1.50 -3.90
CA VAL A 43 -6.49 0.59 -2.84
C VAL A 43 -5.35 -0.29 -3.35
N ALA A 44 -4.21 -0.24 -2.65
CA ALA A 44 -3.05 -1.08 -2.95
C ALA A 44 -2.94 -2.27 -1.97
N VAL A 45 -3.29 -3.47 -2.44
CA VAL A 45 -3.01 -4.71 -1.70
C VAL A 45 -1.55 -5.11 -1.92
N ASN A 46 -0.67 -4.64 -1.03
CA ASN A 46 0.77 -4.87 -1.16
C ASN A 46 1.16 -6.31 -0.73
N SER A 47 2.32 -6.78 -1.22
CA SER A 47 2.89 -8.07 -0.83
C SER A 47 4.41 -8.08 -0.93
N VAL A 48 5.03 -9.12 -0.37
CA VAL A 48 6.48 -9.36 -0.46
C VAL A 48 6.91 -10.04 -1.76
N CYS A 49 5.96 -10.45 -2.61
CA CYS A 49 6.24 -11.19 -3.84
C CYS A 49 7.03 -10.34 -4.84
N GLY A 50 7.89 -10.99 -5.63
CA GLY A 50 8.69 -10.29 -6.65
C GLY A 50 7.86 -9.54 -7.71
N CYS A 51 6.64 -10.00 -8.00
CA CYS A 51 5.73 -9.28 -8.89
C CYS A 51 5.23 -7.95 -8.30
N ALA A 52 5.09 -7.85 -6.98
CA ALA A 52 4.76 -6.59 -6.33
C ALA A 52 5.91 -5.59 -6.46
N ALA A 53 7.14 -6.06 -6.25
CA ALA A 53 8.35 -5.25 -6.37
C ALA A 53 8.60 -4.78 -7.82
N GLY A 54 8.54 -5.68 -8.79
CA GLY A 54 8.90 -5.38 -10.18
C GLY A 54 7.77 -4.82 -11.04
N LYS A 55 6.51 -4.87 -10.58
CA LYS A 55 5.34 -4.45 -11.38
C LYS A 55 4.36 -3.60 -10.59
N ALA A 56 3.76 -4.15 -9.53
CA ALA A 56 2.63 -3.49 -8.88
C ALA A 56 3.01 -2.14 -8.24
N ARG A 57 4.04 -2.10 -7.38
CA ARG A 57 4.47 -0.84 -6.73
C ARG A 57 4.97 0.19 -7.75
N PRO A 58 5.81 -0.15 -8.74
CA PRO A 58 6.17 0.79 -9.82
C PRO A 58 4.96 1.33 -10.59
N ALA A 59 4.00 0.46 -10.95
CA ALA A 59 2.81 0.89 -11.68
C ALA A 59 1.92 1.82 -10.85
N LEU A 60 1.74 1.55 -9.56
CA LEU A 60 0.99 2.42 -8.64
C LEU A 60 1.65 3.79 -8.49
N LYS A 61 2.98 3.83 -8.35
CA LYS A 61 3.76 5.08 -8.30
C LYS A 61 3.59 5.91 -9.58
N LEU A 62 3.66 5.26 -10.75
CA LEU A 62 3.44 5.92 -12.04
C LEU A 62 2.01 6.44 -12.18
N ALA A 63 1.01 5.67 -11.73
CA ALA A 63 -0.38 6.08 -11.76
C ALA A 63 -0.63 7.33 -10.90
N LEU A 64 -0.05 7.41 -9.70
CA LEU A 64 -0.15 8.60 -8.84
C LEU A 64 0.58 9.81 -9.42
N ALA A 65 1.74 9.61 -10.06
CA ALA A 65 2.47 10.71 -10.71
C ALA A 65 1.78 11.24 -11.98
N SER A 66 0.84 10.48 -12.54
CA SER A 66 0.09 10.84 -13.75
C SER A 66 -1.31 11.38 -13.44
N ALA A 67 -1.67 11.48 -12.16
CA ALA A 67 -2.97 11.95 -11.68
C ALA A 67 -3.00 13.48 -11.53
#